data_AF-A0A7V9ZLD6-F1
#
_entry.id   AF-A0A7V9ZLD6-F1
#
_cell.length_a   1.000
_cell.length_b   1.000
_cell.length_c   1.000
_cell.angle_alpha   90.00
_cell.angle_beta   90.00
_cell.angle_gamma   90.00
#
_symmetry.space_group_name_H-M   'P 1'
#
loop_
_entity.id
_entity.type
_entity.pdbx_description
1 polymer ?
#
loop_
_entity_poly.entity_id
_entity_poly.type
_entity_poly.pdbx_seq_one_letter_code
_entity_poly.pdbx_strand_id
1 'polypeptide(L)'
;MRLKKIQIQGFKSFAEKTTLEFGWGVTAVVGPNGCGKSNIADAFRWVLGEQSARSMRGLKMQDVIFEGTSKRAALNFAEVSITLTEVGGALPIQYEEVTITRRLHRSGESTYLLNGQPVRLKDLQDLFADSGIGKNTLSIFEQGKIEQVINHTPLERRSIFWEAAGIIRFLQSKRDAKLKLDEAEGNVSRLKDIHHEVEYLIVVLRELAVKAAEYKEQKSRSEELEKSLFVKRWDLLRIKIKDLLEKENGKQAQLENASTVLKGLEEKITLAKDALQVNEQEYRSRSEELFKVRSDKEIKNREKQLSEERKKELLVKEKRWQQEVAELTVQRLKRASELNDLRKKQQNSEQDLAILEANRQAQKSKVLLGEAEVAKLREKQQLTHKENLDLVRHEAQLHSEIKQNLVRQENSGERKVQQTARLDKLVHLEKELSAQCLEKQNHLNEVTKIIDDQRASFHALEKKVEERIALIQQRQNSIDLMVQEMNEA
;
A
#
# COMPACT_ATOMS: atom_id res chain seq x y z
N MET A 1 -44.74 65.96 -106.64
CA MET A 1 -43.52 65.18 -106.32
C MET A 1 -43.07 64.45 -107.56
N ARG A 2 -41.82 64.69 -107.99
CA ARG A 2 -41.22 64.15 -109.21
C ARG A 2 -39.76 63.78 -108.97
N LEU A 3 -39.26 62.77 -109.70
CA LEU A 3 -37.83 62.45 -109.69
C LEU A 3 -37.06 63.53 -110.45
N LYS A 4 -36.08 64.16 -109.80
CA LYS A 4 -35.19 65.18 -110.40
C LYS A 4 -33.89 64.56 -110.92
N LYS A 5 -33.24 63.71 -110.12
CA LYS A 5 -32.00 63.01 -110.49
C LYS A 5 -31.81 61.71 -109.73
N ILE A 6 -31.07 60.79 -110.34
CA ILE A 6 -30.47 59.60 -109.69
C ILE A 6 -28.94 59.75 -109.79
N GLN A 7 -28.24 59.53 -108.68
CA GLN A 7 -26.79 59.40 -108.62
C GLN A 7 -26.44 57.96 -108.22
N ILE A 8 -25.54 57.32 -108.97
CA ILE A 8 -25.21 55.90 -108.81
C ILE A 8 -23.68 55.76 -108.76
N GLN A 9 -23.14 55.08 -107.76
CA GLN A 9 -21.71 54.82 -107.61
C GLN A 9 -21.46 53.44 -106.99
N GLY A 10 -20.55 52.66 -107.57
CA GLY A 10 -20.22 51.30 -107.10
C GLY A 10 -21.38 50.29 -107.14
N PHE A 11 -22.48 50.61 -107.83
CA PHE A 11 -23.68 49.76 -107.89
C PHE A 11 -23.76 49.01 -109.22
N LYS A 12 -23.67 47.69 -109.18
CA LYS A 12 -23.69 46.79 -110.35
C LYS A 12 -22.75 47.29 -111.46
N SER A 13 -23.27 47.63 -112.64
CA SER A 13 -22.51 48.12 -113.79
C SER A 13 -21.90 49.52 -113.61
N PHE A 14 -22.32 50.30 -112.61
CA PHE A 14 -21.92 51.68 -112.41
C PHE A 14 -20.73 51.79 -111.45
N ALA A 15 -19.53 51.51 -111.97
CA ALA A 15 -18.29 51.64 -111.20
C ALA A 15 -17.98 53.09 -110.80
N GLU A 16 -18.12 54.03 -111.74
CA GLU A 16 -17.89 55.47 -111.51
C GLU A 16 -19.19 56.19 -111.15
N LYS A 17 -19.05 57.33 -110.44
CA LYS A 17 -20.19 58.15 -110.01
C LYS A 17 -20.92 58.74 -111.21
N THR A 18 -22.02 58.10 -111.57
CA THR A 18 -22.88 58.44 -112.70
C THR A 18 -24.07 59.25 -112.18
N THR A 19 -24.37 60.40 -112.80
CA THR A 19 -25.58 61.19 -112.50
C THR A 19 -26.50 61.17 -113.71
N LEU A 20 -27.77 60.85 -113.48
CA LEU A 20 -28.84 60.83 -114.48
C LEU A 20 -29.88 61.87 -114.03
N GLU A 21 -30.18 62.84 -114.89
CA GLU A 21 -31.17 63.89 -114.62
C GLU A 21 -32.46 63.62 -115.40
N PHE A 22 -33.61 63.94 -114.80
CA PHE A 22 -34.93 63.54 -115.28
C PHE A 22 -35.79 64.77 -115.57
N GLY A 23 -36.24 64.87 -116.82
CA GLY A 23 -37.08 65.95 -117.31
C GLY A 23 -38.53 65.86 -116.84
N TRP A 24 -39.38 66.71 -117.42
CA TRP A 24 -40.83 66.56 -117.37
C TRP A 24 -41.30 65.59 -118.45
N GLY A 25 -42.39 64.86 -118.19
CA GLY A 25 -42.93 63.89 -119.15
C GLY A 25 -42.15 62.57 -119.19
N VAL A 26 -41.99 62.02 -120.40
CA VAL A 26 -41.45 60.65 -120.60
C VAL A 26 -39.94 60.68 -120.82
N THR A 27 -39.19 60.01 -119.94
CA THR A 27 -37.74 59.77 -120.10
C THR A 27 -37.49 58.36 -120.60
N ALA A 28 -36.88 58.20 -121.79
CA ALA A 28 -36.61 56.89 -122.39
C ALA A 28 -35.13 56.47 -122.20
N VAL A 29 -34.89 55.31 -121.59
CA VAL A 29 -33.55 54.75 -121.37
C VAL A 29 -33.23 53.71 -122.45
N VAL A 30 -32.45 54.11 -123.45
CA VAL A 30 -32.10 53.28 -124.62
C VAL A 30 -30.63 52.80 -124.59
N GLY A 31 -30.31 51.79 -125.40
CA GLY A 31 -28.97 51.21 -125.53
C GLY A 31 -28.98 49.71 -125.81
N PRO A 32 -27.83 49.09 -126.13
CA PRO A 32 -27.73 47.66 -126.48
C PRO A 32 -28.05 46.73 -125.30
N ASN A 33 -28.15 45.43 -125.55
CA ASN A 33 -28.30 44.45 -124.48
C ASN A 33 -26.99 44.34 -123.67
N GLY A 34 -27.12 44.08 -122.36
CA GLY A 34 -25.99 44.05 -121.43
C GLY A 34 -25.52 45.40 -120.88
N CYS A 35 -25.84 46.56 -121.50
CA CYS A 35 -25.31 47.88 -121.06
C CYS A 35 -25.89 48.45 -119.76
N GLY A 36 -26.50 47.62 -118.90
CA GLY A 36 -26.92 48.02 -117.55
C GLY A 36 -28.23 48.80 -117.44
N LYS A 37 -29.01 49.00 -118.52
CA LYS A 37 -30.30 49.74 -118.50
C LYS A 37 -31.19 49.39 -117.30
N SER A 38 -31.50 48.11 -117.12
CA SER A 38 -32.34 47.60 -116.02
C SER A 38 -31.74 47.82 -114.63
N ASN A 39 -30.42 48.02 -114.52
CA ASN A 39 -29.77 48.30 -113.24
C ASN A 39 -30.11 49.70 -112.72
N ILE A 40 -30.63 50.62 -113.55
CA ILE A 40 -31.12 51.94 -113.12
C ILE A 40 -32.47 51.78 -112.37
N ALA A 41 -33.38 50.96 -112.89
CA ALA A 41 -34.64 50.63 -112.21
C ALA A 41 -34.40 49.82 -110.91
N ASP A 42 -33.39 48.95 -110.90
CA ASP A 42 -32.93 48.27 -109.69
C ASP A 42 -32.38 49.27 -108.66
N ALA A 43 -31.50 50.20 -109.06
CA ALA A 43 -30.94 51.23 -108.18
C ALA A 43 -32.04 52.08 -107.50
N PHE A 44 -33.05 52.48 -108.26
CA PHE A 44 -34.21 53.22 -107.76
C PHE A 44 -34.99 52.43 -106.68
N ARG A 45 -35.36 51.16 -106.94
CA ARG A 45 -36.03 50.30 -105.94
C ARG A 45 -35.17 50.02 -104.71
N TRP A 46 -33.87 49.87 -104.92
CA TRP A 46 -32.92 49.58 -103.87
C TRP A 46 -32.80 50.73 -102.87
N VAL A 47 -32.75 51.98 -103.34
CA VAL A 47 -32.69 53.14 -102.45
C VAL A 47 -33.99 53.34 -101.67
N LEU A 48 -35.14 53.00 -102.28
CA LEU A 48 -36.47 52.99 -101.64
C LEU A 48 -36.70 51.82 -100.66
N GLY A 49 -35.67 51.00 -100.39
CA GLY A 49 -35.70 50.02 -99.32
C GLY A 49 -36.05 48.58 -99.71
N GLU A 50 -35.85 48.19 -100.98
CA GLU A 50 -35.90 46.77 -101.33
C GLU A 50 -34.80 45.97 -100.59
N GLN A 51 -35.20 44.87 -99.95
CA GLN A 51 -34.37 43.99 -99.14
C GLN A 51 -34.18 42.60 -99.76
N SER A 52 -34.98 42.24 -100.77
CA SER A 52 -34.88 40.96 -101.47
C SER A 52 -33.72 40.97 -102.46
N ALA A 53 -32.63 40.26 -102.16
CA ALA A 53 -31.52 40.06 -103.10
C ALA A 53 -31.99 39.46 -104.44
N ARG A 54 -33.01 38.57 -104.39
CA ARG A 54 -33.61 37.95 -105.58
C ARG A 54 -34.38 38.95 -106.45
N SER A 55 -35.12 39.89 -105.85
CA SER A 55 -35.74 41.04 -106.53
C SER A 55 -34.68 41.94 -107.16
N MET A 56 -33.57 42.12 -106.43
CA MET A 56 -32.35 42.78 -106.90
C MET A 56 -31.51 41.94 -107.89
N ARG A 57 -32.03 40.82 -108.43
CA ARG A 57 -31.36 39.96 -109.42
C ARG A 57 -29.95 39.49 -109.00
N GLY A 58 -29.76 39.21 -107.71
CA GLY A 58 -28.56 38.61 -107.11
C GLY A 58 -28.92 37.48 -106.13
N LEU A 59 -27.90 36.84 -105.55
CA LEU A 59 -28.03 35.78 -104.55
C LEU A 59 -27.96 36.34 -103.12
N LYS A 60 -27.06 37.31 -102.89
CA LYS A 60 -26.91 38.05 -101.63
C LYS A 60 -27.09 39.55 -101.88
N MET A 61 -27.32 40.32 -100.80
CA MET A 61 -27.49 41.78 -100.92
C MET A 61 -26.18 42.48 -101.30
N GLN A 62 -25.03 41.90 -100.98
CA GLN A 62 -23.70 42.39 -101.37
C GLN A 62 -23.46 42.36 -102.88
N ASP A 63 -24.15 41.49 -103.63
CA ASP A 63 -24.02 41.32 -105.09
C ASP A 63 -24.50 42.55 -105.89
N VAL A 64 -25.09 43.54 -105.22
CA VAL A 64 -25.37 44.86 -105.82
C VAL A 64 -24.11 45.74 -105.92
N ILE A 65 -23.01 45.37 -105.25
CA ILE A 65 -21.74 46.10 -105.27
C ILE A 65 -20.93 45.69 -106.50
N PHE A 66 -20.29 46.66 -107.18
CA PHE A 66 -19.46 46.41 -108.35
C PHE A 66 -18.29 45.45 -108.02
N GLU A 67 -18.30 44.28 -108.66
CA GLU A 67 -17.32 43.21 -108.45
C GLU A 67 -16.00 43.43 -109.21
N GLY A 68 -15.91 44.46 -110.06
CA GLY A 68 -14.76 44.72 -110.91
C GLY A 68 -14.96 44.23 -112.35
N THR A 69 -13.95 44.48 -113.18
CA THR A 69 -13.76 43.90 -114.53
C THR A 69 -12.27 43.73 -114.79
N SER A 70 -11.88 43.10 -115.90
CA SER A 70 -10.47 43.01 -116.34
C SER A 70 -9.75 44.35 -116.53
N LYS A 71 -10.47 45.49 -116.49
CA LYS A 71 -9.90 46.84 -116.58
C LYS A 71 -10.13 47.72 -115.32
N ARG A 72 -10.88 47.24 -114.32
CA ARG A 72 -11.28 48.05 -113.13
C ARG A 72 -11.38 47.19 -111.89
N ALA A 73 -10.73 47.60 -110.80
CA ALA A 73 -10.81 46.90 -109.51
C ALA A 73 -12.24 46.88 -108.95
N ALA A 74 -12.52 45.89 -108.10
CA ALA A 74 -13.75 45.79 -107.33
C ALA A 74 -13.90 46.95 -106.34
N LEU A 75 -15.14 47.36 -106.04
CA LEU A 75 -15.43 48.40 -105.06
C LEU A 75 -15.93 47.83 -103.73
N ASN A 76 -15.64 48.54 -102.64
CA ASN A 76 -15.98 48.12 -101.27
C ASN A 76 -17.37 48.57 -100.79
N PHE A 77 -18.05 49.41 -101.57
CA PHE A 77 -19.41 49.87 -101.31
C PHE A 77 -20.19 50.11 -102.59
N ALA A 78 -21.51 50.05 -102.48
CA ALA A 78 -22.45 50.64 -103.43
C ALA A 78 -23.16 51.83 -102.76
N GLU A 79 -23.36 52.90 -103.51
CA GLU A 79 -24.16 54.06 -103.13
C GLU A 79 -25.13 54.41 -104.25
N VAL A 80 -26.39 54.64 -103.88
CA VAL A 80 -27.40 55.24 -104.76
C VAL A 80 -28.00 56.40 -103.99
N SER A 81 -28.16 57.55 -104.65
CA SER A 81 -28.93 58.69 -104.15
C SER A 81 -30.00 59.07 -105.16
N ILE A 82 -31.25 59.26 -104.74
CA ILE A 82 -32.29 59.87 -105.59
C ILE A 82 -32.71 61.20 -104.99
N THR A 83 -32.83 62.25 -105.81
CA THR A 83 -33.43 63.52 -105.41
C THR A 83 -34.82 63.62 -105.99
N LEU A 84 -35.81 63.69 -105.10
CA LEU A 84 -37.19 64.03 -105.41
C LEU A 84 -37.36 65.55 -105.25
N THR A 85 -38.13 66.17 -106.15
CA THR A 85 -38.49 67.59 -106.13
C THR A 85 -40.02 67.72 -106.16
N GLU A 86 -40.54 68.94 -106.01
CA GLU A 86 -41.98 69.23 -105.93
C GLU A 86 -42.64 68.41 -104.79
N VAL A 87 -41.95 68.25 -103.66
CA VAL A 87 -42.34 67.35 -102.55
C VAL A 87 -43.52 67.88 -101.71
N GLY A 88 -43.74 69.20 -101.73
CA GLY A 88 -44.76 69.88 -100.93
C GLY A 88 -46.16 69.25 -101.06
N GLY A 89 -46.75 68.90 -99.92
CA GLY A 89 -48.06 68.25 -99.82
C GLY A 89 -48.07 66.73 -100.06
N ALA A 90 -47.02 66.15 -100.64
CA ALA A 90 -46.92 64.71 -100.91
C ALA A 90 -46.12 63.92 -99.85
N LEU A 91 -45.24 64.59 -99.10
CA LEU A 91 -44.57 64.05 -97.91
C LEU A 91 -44.74 65.02 -96.72
N PRO A 92 -44.79 64.53 -95.47
CA PRO A 92 -44.86 65.35 -94.27
C PRO A 92 -43.51 66.01 -93.89
N ILE A 93 -42.88 66.73 -94.82
CA ILE A 93 -41.60 67.44 -94.62
C ILE A 93 -41.67 68.85 -95.23
N GLN A 94 -41.03 69.83 -94.58
CA GLN A 94 -40.95 71.24 -95.01
C GLN A 94 -39.88 71.53 -96.07
N TYR A 95 -39.40 70.52 -96.82
CA TYR A 95 -38.40 70.70 -97.87
C TYR A 95 -39.04 70.53 -99.26
N GLU A 96 -38.73 71.45 -100.19
CA GLU A 96 -39.16 71.34 -101.59
C GLU A 96 -38.48 70.18 -102.33
N GLU A 97 -37.22 69.88 -101.96
CA GLU A 97 -36.44 68.76 -102.46
C GLU A 97 -35.97 67.83 -101.33
N VAL A 98 -36.08 66.53 -101.59
CA VAL A 98 -35.69 65.47 -100.65
C VAL A 98 -34.75 64.52 -101.37
N THR A 99 -33.52 64.39 -100.88
CA THR A 99 -32.52 63.42 -101.35
C THR A 99 -32.45 62.24 -100.41
N ILE A 100 -32.73 61.05 -100.95
CA ILE A 100 -32.66 59.77 -100.25
C ILE A 100 -31.39 59.07 -100.74
N THR A 101 -30.48 58.73 -99.83
CA THR A 101 -29.28 57.94 -100.13
C THR A 101 -29.35 56.60 -99.42
N ARG A 102 -28.97 55.53 -100.11
CA ARG A 102 -28.65 54.24 -99.49
C ARG A 102 -27.20 53.89 -99.83
N ARG A 103 -26.44 53.52 -98.81
CA ARG A 103 -25.07 53.02 -98.94
C ARG A 103 -25.00 51.61 -98.34
N LEU A 104 -24.33 50.69 -99.02
CA LEU A 104 -24.07 49.33 -98.55
C LEU A 104 -22.58 49.02 -98.69
N HIS A 105 -21.96 48.57 -97.61
CA HIS A 105 -20.57 48.13 -97.59
C HIS A 105 -20.47 46.60 -97.74
N ARG A 106 -19.31 46.10 -98.20
CA ARG A 106 -19.03 44.65 -98.29
C ARG A 106 -19.14 43.92 -96.94
N SER A 107 -19.04 44.63 -95.81
CA SER A 107 -19.34 44.13 -94.47
C SER A 107 -20.80 43.68 -94.26
N GLY A 108 -21.72 44.08 -95.15
CA GLY A 108 -23.17 43.91 -94.98
C GLY A 108 -23.86 45.10 -94.29
N GLU A 109 -23.10 46.09 -93.82
CA GLU A 109 -23.64 47.31 -93.23
C GLU A 109 -24.37 48.15 -94.30
N SER A 110 -25.67 48.37 -94.10
CA SER A 110 -26.53 49.17 -94.98
C SER A 110 -27.04 50.39 -94.23
N THR A 111 -26.58 51.58 -94.61
CA THR A 111 -27.07 52.85 -94.07
C THR A 111 -28.04 53.52 -95.04
N TYR A 112 -29.06 54.18 -94.48
CA TYR A 112 -29.99 55.05 -95.20
C TYR A 112 -29.82 56.47 -94.69
N LEU A 113 -29.84 57.45 -95.60
CA LEU A 113 -29.72 58.85 -95.27
C LEU A 113 -30.83 59.66 -95.96
N LEU A 114 -31.41 60.60 -95.23
CA LEU A 114 -32.41 61.55 -95.72
C LEU A 114 -31.81 62.96 -95.62
N ASN A 115 -31.67 63.66 -96.74
CA ASN A 115 -30.93 64.93 -96.84
C ASN A 115 -29.54 64.90 -96.16
N GLY A 116 -28.87 63.73 -96.19
CA GLY A 116 -27.55 63.51 -95.60
C GLY A 116 -27.54 63.11 -94.11
N GLN A 117 -28.68 63.15 -93.41
CA GLN A 117 -28.79 62.67 -92.03
C GLN A 117 -29.17 61.18 -92.00
N PRO A 118 -28.56 60.35 -91.13
CA PRO A 118 -28.87 58.92 -91.04
C PRO A 118 -30.29 58.68 -90.49
N VAL A 119 -31.06 57.82 -91.16
CA VAL A 119 -32.44 57.44 -90.79
C VAL A 119 -32.60 55.92 -90.77
N ARG A 120 -33.60 55.40 -90.04
CA ARG A 120 -33.91 53.97 -90.08
C ARG A 120 -34.77 53.67 -91.30
N LEU A 121 -34.70 52.43 -91.78
CA LEU A 121 -35.56 51.96 -92.87
C LEU A 121 -37.06 52.03 -92.52
N LYS A 122 -37.45 51.83 -91.24
CA LYS A 122 -38.85 52.02 -90.84
C LYS A 122 -39.27 53.47 -90.99
N ASP A 123 -38.49 54.41 -90.46
CA ASP A 123 -38.78 55.86 -90.54
C ASP A 123 -38.93 56.31 -92.02
N LEU A 124 -38.10 55.78 -92.92
CA LEU A 124 -38.19 55.99 -94.37
C LEU A 124 -39.44 55.33 -94.97
N GLN A 125 -39.78 54.10 -94.61
CA GLN A 125 -40.99 53.43 -95.10
C GLN A 125 -42.28 54.13 -94.61
N ASP A 126 -42.32 54.53 -93.34
CA ASP A 126 -43.43 55.28 -92.73
C ASP A 126 -43.58 56.67 -93.39
N LEU A 127 -42.47 57.32 -93.77
CA LEU A 127 -42.46 58.58 -94.52
C LEU A 127 -43.10 58.46 -95.91
N PHE A 128 -42.80 57.38 -96.65
CA PHE A 128 -43.32 57.18 -98.01
C PHE A 128 -44.67 56.42 -98.06
N ALA A 129 -45.15 55.89 -96.93
CA ALA A 129 -46.37 55.06 -96.85
C ALA A 129 -47.62 55.73 -97.46
N ASP A 130 -47.82 57.02 -97.19
CA ASP A 130 -48.99 57.77 -97.66
C ASP A 130 -48.78 58.39 -99.07
N SER A 131 -47.58 58.23 -99.66
CA SER A 131 -47.17 58.91 -100.90
C SER A 131 -47.28 58.06 -102.18
N GLY A 132 -47.50 56.74 -102.06
CA GLY A 132 -47.52 55.83 -103.21
C GLY A 132 -46.16 55.58 -103.86
N ILE A 133 -45.05 55.68 -103.12
CA ILE A 133 -43.70 55.29 -103.57
C ILE A 133 -43.03 54.39 -102.51
N GLY A 134 -43.55 53.17 -102.35
CA GLY A 134 -43.11 52.19 -101.37
C GLY A 134 -42.63 50.86 -101.97
N LYS A 135 -42.30 49.91 -101.09
CA LYS A 135 -41.65 48.62 -101.41
C LYS A 135 -42.45 47.72 -102.38
N ASN A 136 -43.78 47.86 -102.45
CA ASN A 136 -44.67 47.02 -103.25
C ASN A 136 -45.37 47.75 -104.41
N THR A 137 -45.13 49.06 -104.59
CA THR A 137 -46.10 49.90 -105.27
C THR A 137 -46.21 49.66 -106.78
N LEU A 138 -47.45 49.79 -107.29
CA LEU A 138 -47.84 49.76 -108.70
C LEU A 138 -47.09 50.75 -109.63
N SER A 139 -46.28 51.65 -109.09
CA SER A 139 -45.49 52.62 -109.85
C SER A 139 -44.25 52.01 -110.52
N ILE A 140 -43.86 50.76 -110.19
CA ILE A 140 -42.64 50.13 -110.71
C ILE A 140 -42.92 48.71 -111.24
N PHE A 141 -43.02 48.57 -112.56
CA PHE A 141 -43.17 47.27 -113.23
C PHE A 141 -41.82 46.70 -113.69
N GLU A 142 -41.42 45.57 -113.12
CA GLU A 142 -40.31 44.76 -113.65
C GLU A 142 -40.76 43.88 -114.84
N GLN A 143 -39.78 43.33 -115.56
CA GLN A 143 -39.98 42.19 -116.44
C GLN A 143 -40.64 41.04 -115.65
N GLY A 144 -41.80 40.55 -116.13
CA GLY A 144 -42.60 39.53 -115.45
C GLY A 144 -43.51 40.04 -114.31
N LYS A 145 -43.40 41.32 -113.88
CA LYS A 145 -44.23 41.83 -112.78
C LYS A 145 -45.71 41.96 -113.14
N ILE A 146 -46.00 42.29 -114.40
CA ILE A 146 -47.36 42.39 -114.94
C ILE A 146 -48.05 41.01 -114.86
N GLU A 147 -47.35 39.94 -115.24
CA GLU A 147 -47.84 38.56 -115.18
C GLU A 147 -48.11 38.10 -113.74
N GLN A 148 -47.24 38.45 -112.78
CA GLN A 148 -47.49 38.24 -111.35
C GLN A 148 -48.81 38.89 -110.90
N VAL A 149 -49.01 40.18 -111.23
CA VAL A 149 -50.20 40.94 -110.81
C VAL A 149 -51.50 40.37 -111.41
N ILE A 150 -51.46 39.87 -112.64
CA ILE A 150 -52.58 39.16 -113.28
C ILE A 150 -52.90 37.85 -112.52
N ASN A 151 -51.87 37.10 -112.13
CA ASN A 151 -51.98 35.79 -111.47
C ASN A 151 -52.17 35.86 -109.94
N HIS A 152 -52.10 37.05 -109.31
CA HIS A 152 -52.35 37.21 -107.87
C HIS A 152 -53.74 36.69 -107.45
N THR A 153 -53.79 35.95 -106.35
CA THR A 153 -55.03 35.49 -105.72
C THR A 153 -55.92 36.67 -105.26
N PRO A 154 -57.22 36.46 -105.01
CA PRO A 154 -58.11 37.53 -104.53
C PRO A 154 -57.64 38.19 -103.23
N LEU A 155 -56.96 37.44 -102.33
CA LEU A 155 -56.43 37.98 -101.08
C LEU A 155 -55.19 38.85 -101.29
N GLU A 156 -54.26 38.43 -102.15
CA GLU A 156 -53.08 39.23 -102.52
C GLU A 156 -53.51 40.49 -103.27
N ARG A 157 -54.44 40.36 -104.22
CA ARG A 157 -55.02 41.48 -104.99
C ARG A 157 -55.74 42.49 -104.10
N ARG A 158 -56.32 42.05 -102.97
CA ARG A 158 -56.90 42.95 -101.96
C ARG A 158 -55.87 43.90 -101.34
N SER A 159 -54.61 43.48 -101.20
CA SER A 159 -53.56 44.35 -100.66
C SER A 159 -53.24 45.53 -101.59
N ILE A 160 -53.33 45.32 -102.91
CA ILE A 160 -53.16 46.37 -103.93
C ILE A 160 -54.28 47.43 -103.79
N PHE A 161 -55.52 47.01 -103.59
CA PHE A 161 -56.63 47.93 -103.34
C PHE A 161 -56.51 48.67 -102.00
N TRP A 162 -55.89 48.06 -100.98
CA TRP A 162 -55.58 48.75 -99.72
C TRP A 162 -54.48 49.82 -99.87
N GLU A 163 -53.49 49.58 -100.73
CA GLU A 163 -52.47 50.57 -101.08
C GLU A 163 -53.08 51.73 -101.86
N ALA A 164 -53.86 51.44 -102.90
CA ALA A 164 -54.57 52.45 -103.70
C ALA A 164 -55.60 53.26 -102.89
N ALA A 165 -56.13 52.71 -101.80
CA ALA A 165 -57.04 53.40 -100.87
C ALA A 165 -56.32 54.11 -99.71
N GLY A 166 -54.98 54.04 -99.61
CA GLY A 166 -54.20 54.67 -98.54
C GLY A 166 -54.38 54.08 -97.13
N ILE A 167 -55.13 52.99 -96.97
CA ILE A 167 -55.50 52.48 -95.63
C ILE A 167 -54.45 51.59 -94.97
N ILE A 168 -53.34 51.27 -95.64
CA ILE A 168 -52.29 50.38 -95.12
C ILE A 168 -51.71 50.90 -93.80
N ARG A 169 -51.44 52.21 -93.70
CA ARG A 169 -50.91 52.85 -92.49
C ARG A 169 -51.81 52.59 -91.28
N PHE A 170 -53.13 52.75 -91.43
CA PHE A 170 -54.11 52.47 -90.37
C PHE A 170 -54.23 50.98 -90.03
N LEU A 171 -54.16 50.10 -91.03
CA LEU A 171 -54.17 48.64 -90.82
C LEU A 171 -52.93 48.14 -90.08
N GLN A 172 -51.76 48.74 -90.33
CA GLN A 172 -50.53 48.49 -89.58
C GLN A 172 -50.64 49.05 -88.16
N SER A 173 -50.99 50.33 -87.99
CA SER A 173 -51.17 50.95 -86.66
C SER A 173 -52.16 50.18 -85.77
N LYS A 174 -53.25 49.64 -86.34
CA LYS A 174 -54.20 48.80 -85.61
C LYS A 174 -53.59 47.47 -85.12
N ARG A 175 -52.67 46.87 -85.88
CA ARG A 175 -51.96 45.64 -85.46
C ARG A 175 -50.95 45.93 -84.36
N ASP A 176 -50.10 46.94 -84.56
CA ASP A 176 -49.10 47.38 -83.58
C ASP A 176 -49.77 47.81 -82.24
N ALA A 177 -50.92 48.48 -82.32
CA ALA A 177 -51.70 48.86 -81.14
C ALA A 177 -52.34 47.65 -80.44
N LYS A 178 -52.85 46.66 -81.18
CA LYS A 178 -53.42 45.45 -80.56
C LYS A 178 -52.35 44.62 -79.84
N LEU A 179 -51.20 44.40 -80.47
CA LEU A 179 -50.11 43.64 -79.84
C LEU A 179 -49.68 44.26 -78.50
N LYS A 180 -49.57 45.60 -78.45
CA LYS A 180 -49.27 46.33 -77.19
C LYS A 180 -50.37 46.24 -76.14
N LEU A 181 -51.65 46.12 -76.55
CA LEU A 181 -52.76 45.90 -75.62
C LEU A 181 -52.72 44.47 -75.06
N ASP A 182 -52.55 43.47 -75.93
CA ASP A 182 -52.42 42.05 -75.56
C ASP A 182 -51.23 41.85 -74.57
N GLU A 183 -50.10 42.54 -74.81
CA GLU A 183 -48.95 42.60 -73.89
C GLU A 183 -49.28 43.30 -72.56
N ALA A 184 -49.99 44.43 -72.59
CA ALA A 184 -50.36 45.18 -71.39
C ALA A 184 -51.32 44.41 -70.48
N GLU A 185 -52.31 43.72 -71.05
CA GLU A 185 -53.26 42.88 -70.31
C GLU A 185 -52.55 41.73 -69.59
N GLY A 186 -51.59 41.06 -70.24
CA GLY A 186 -50.75 40.03 -69.61
C GLY A 186 -49.93 40.55 -68.43
N ASN A 187 -49.34 41.75 -68.56
CA ASN A 187 -48.62 42.40 -67.47
C ASN A 187 -49.54 42.78 -66.29
N VAL A 188 -50.77 43.26 -66.56
CA VAL A 188 -51.77 43.56 -65.52
C VAL A 188 -52.23 42.30 -64.80
N SER A 189 -52.38 41.16 -65.48
CA SER A 189 -52.68 39.88 -64.82
C SER A 189 -51.59 39.52 -63.82
N ARG A 190 -50.32 39.51 -64.26
CA ARG A 190 -49.18 39.18 -63.40
C ARG A 190 -49.04 40.10 -62.18
N LEU A 191 -49.35 41.38 -62.33
CA LEU A 191 -49.35 42.33 -61.20
C LEU A 191 -50.46 42.02 -60.19
N LYS A 192 -51.63 41.52 -60.62
CA LYS A 192 -52.68 41.05 -59.70
C LYS A 192 -52.23 39.81 -58.95
N ASP A 193 -51.58 38.85 -59.62
CA ASP A 193 -51.11 37.61 -58.98
C ASP A 193 -50.13 37.92 -57.83
N ILE A 194 -49.14 38.78 -58.10
CA ILE A 194 -48.16 39.27 -57.12
C ILE A 194 -48.85 40.05 -55.99
N HIS A 195 -49.89 40.84 -56.29
CA HIS A 195 -50.61 41.60 -55.27
C HIS A 195 -51.30 40.70 -54.24
N HIS A 196 -52.00 39.64 -54.68
CA HIS A 196 -52.64 38.68 -53.78
C HIS A 196 -51.62 37.88 -52.95
N GLU A 197 -50.48 37.51 -53.55
CA GLU A 197 -49.36 36.88 -52.82
C GLU A 197 -48.83 37.79 -51.70
N VAL A 198 -48.61 39.07 -51.99
CA VAL A 198 -48.15 40.06 -51.01
C VAL A 198 -49.19 40.31 -49.91
N GLU A 199 -50.49 40.37 -50.23
CA GLU A 199 -51.54 40.49 -49.22
C GLU A 199 -51.58 39.28 -48.27
N TYR A 200 -51.49 38.06 -48.82
CA TYR A 200 -51.41 36.84 -48.01
C TYR A 200 -50.17 36.83 -47.10
N LEU A 201 -49.00 37.20 -47.64
CA LEU A 201 -47.76 37.31 -46.88
C LEU A 201 -47.86 38.34 -45.76
N ILE A 202 -48.53 39.48 -45.98
CA ILE A 202 -48.76 40.50 -44.94
C ILE A 202 -49.57 39.92 -43.77
N VAL A 203 -50.61 39.11 -44.02
CA VAL A 203 -51.40 38.46 -42.96
C VAL A 203 -50.54 37.49 -42.16
N VAL A 204 -49.79 36.60 -42.83
CA VAL A 204 -48.91 35.61 -42.16
C VAL A 204 -47.80 36.29 -41.35
N LEU A 205 -47.16 37.32 -41.91
CA LEU A 205 -46.14 38.10 -41.21
C LEU A 205 -46.70 38.85 -39.99
N ARG A 206 -47.97 39.28 -40.02
CA ARG A 206 -48.63 39.92 -38.89
C ARG A 206 -48.84 38.94 -37.71
N GLU A 207 -49.26 37.70 -37.99
CA GLU A 207 -49.32 36.67 -36.94
C GLU A 207 -47.95 36.36 -36.33
N LEU A 208 -46.93 36.23 -37.17
CA LEU A 208 -45.56 35.96 -36.72
C LEU A 208 -45.01 37.12 -35.88
N ALA A 209 -45.34 38.37 -36.23
CA ALA A 209 -44.97 39.55 -35.45
C ALA A 209 -45.63 39.57 -34.05
N VAL A 210 -46.91 39.17 -33.94
CA VAL A 210 -47.60 39.03 -32.65
C VAL A 210 -46.92 37.95 -31.79
N LYS A 211 -46.72 36.75 -32.35
CA LYS A 211 -46.04 35.63 -31.65
C LYS A 211 -44.62 36.00 -31.21
N ALA A 212 -43.89 36.79 -32.01
CA ALA A 212 -42.56 37.30 -31.65
C ALA A 212 -42.60 38.38 -30.54
N ALA A 213 -43.63 39.21 -30.50
CA ALA A 213 -43.84 40.19 -29.42
C ALA A 213 -44.18 39.50 -28.09
N GLU A 214 -45.11 38.53 -28.12
CA GLU A 214 -45.45 37.69 -26.96
C GLU A 214 -44.22 36.94 -26.42
N TYR A 215 -43.44 36.31 -27.30
CA TYR A 215 -42.18 35.66 -26.91
C TYR A 215 -41.20 36.64 -26.25
N LYS A 216 -41.07 37.86 -26.76
CA LYS A 216 -40.17 38.89 -26.21
C LYS A 216 -40.62 39.34 -24.81
N GLU A 217 -41.92 39.52 -24.59
CA GLU A 217 -42.48 39.86 -23.28
C GLU A 217 -42.25 38.71 -22.27
N GLN A 218 -42.64 37.48 -22.62
CA GLN A 218 -42.47 36.31 -21.76
C GLN A 218 -41.00 36.04 -21.46
N LYS A 219 -40.09 36.26 -22.42
CA LYS A 219 -38.65 36.18 -22.18
C LYS A 219 -38.16 37.22 -21.19
N SER A 220 -38.55 38.50 -21.33
CA SER A 220 -38.19 39.55 -20.37
C SER A 220 -38.65 39.19 -18.96
N ARG A 221 -39.88 38.69 -18.84
CA ARG A 221 -40.47 38.23 -17.59
C ARG A 221 -39.74 37.01 -17.00
N SER A 222 -39.31 36.06 -17.84
CA SER A 222 -38.48 34.91 -17.40
C SER A 222 -37.14 35.40 -16.86
N GLU A 223 -36.45 36.29 -17.58
CA GLU A 223 -35.17 36.82 -17.13
C GLU A 223 -35.28 37.62 -15.83
N GLU A 224 -36.36 38.38 -15.62
CA GLU A 224 -36.64 39.06 -14.35
C GLU A 224 -36.90 38.07 -13.20
N LEU A 225 -37.68 37.01 -13.44
CA LEU A 225 -37.94 35.95 -12.47
C LEU A 225 -36.66 35.16 -12.13
N GLU A 226 -35.82 34.87 -13.10
CA GLU A 226 -34.50 34.25 -12.90
C GLU A 226 -33.58 35.16 -12.08
N LYS A 227 -33.46 36.44 -12.42
CA LYS A 227 -32.70 37.43 -11.62
C LYS A 227 -33.21 37.48 -10.18
N SER A 228 -34.53 37.49 -9.96
CA SER A 228 -35.16 37.44 -8.63
C SER A 228 -34.86 36.12 -7.88
N LEU A 229 -34.89 34.98 -8.58
CA LEU A 229 -34.53 33.67 -8.02
C LEU A 229 -33.06 33.62 -7.59
N PHE A 230 -32.14 34.15 -8.42
CA PHE A 230 -30.71 34.21 -8.11
C PHE A 230 -30.42 35.09 -6.89
N VAL A 231 -31.07 36.26 -6.77
CA VAL A 231 -30.96 37.12 -5.57
C VAL A 231 -31.45 36.39 -4.32
N LYS A 232 -32.66 35.80 -4.34
CA LYS A 232 -33.18 35.02 -3.20
C LYS A 232 -32.28 33.84 -2.83
N ARG A 233 -31.70 33.15 -3.83
CA ARG A 233 -30.77 32.03 -3.62
C ARG A 233 -29.44 32.51 -3.03
N TRP A 234 -28.95 33.67 -3.44
CA TRP A 234 -27.77 34.32 -2.87
C TRP A 234 -28.00 34.70 -1.40
N ASP A 235 -29.13 35.31 -1.07
CA ASP A 235 -29.46 35.67 0.32
C ASP A 235 -29.61 34.44 1.22
N LEU A 236 -30.26 33.37 0.75
CA LEU A 236 -30.33 32.08 1.46
C LEU A 236 -28.94 31.46 1.67
N LEU A 237 -28.06 31.51 0.67
CA LEU A 237 -26.68 31.04 0.81
C LEU A 237 -25.89 31.91 1.79
N ARG A 238 -26.07 33.24 1.77
CA ARG A 238 -25.42 34.18 2.70
C ARG A 238 -25.86 33.95 4.14
N ILE A 239 -27.15 33.70 4.39
CA ILE A 239 -27.67 33.31 5.70
C ILE A 239 -27.07 31.98 6.15
N LYS A 240 -27.01 30.98 5.25
CA LYS A 240 -26.41 29.67 5.56
C LYS A 240 -24.90 29.75 5.83
N ILE A 241 -24.16 30.62 5.14
CA ILE A 241 -22.75 30.88 5.42
C ILE A 241 -22.57 31.52 6.80
N LYS A 242 -23.42 32.48 7.19
CA LYS A 242 -23.39 33.09 8.53
C LYS A 242 -23.67 32.05 9.64
N ASP A 243 -24.69 31.22 9.47
CA ASP A 243 -25.03 30.12 10.39
C ASP A 243 -23.88 29.09 10.51
N LEU A 244 -23.20 28.77 9.40
CA LEU A 244 -22.05 27.88 9.41
C LEU A 244 -20.83 28.51 10.11
N LEU A 245 -20.53 29.80 9.87
CA LEU A 245 -19.45 30.52 10.55
C LEU A 245 -19.71 30.67 12.05
N GLU A 246 -20.96 30.88 12.47
CA GLU A 246 -21.32 30.92 13.90
C GLU A 246 -21.14 29.55 14.57
N LYS A 247 -21.45 28.46 13.85
CA LYS A 247 -21.20 27.08 14.31
C LYS A 247 -19.71 26.71 14.30
N GLU A 248 -18.95 27.20 13.34
CA GLU A 248 -17.49 27.03 13.27
C GLU A 248 -16.81 27.75 14.43
N ASN A 249 -17.09 29.04 14.63
CA ASN A 249 -16.58 29.81 15.77
C ASN A 249 -17.00 29.19 17.12
N GLY A 250 -18.24 28.71 17.24
CA GLY A 250 -18.71 27.99 18.43
C GLY A 250 -17.93 26.70 18.72
N LYS A 251 -17.59 25.93 17.67
CA LYS A 251 -16.71 24.76 17.79
C LYS A 251 -15.26 25.13 18.07
N GLN A 252 -14.76 26.19 17.45
CA GLN A 252 -13.40 26.70 17.67
C GLN A 252 -13.20 27.07 19.14
N ALA A 253 -14.13 27.82 19.72
CA ALA A 253 -14.13 28.15 21.15
C ALA A 253 -14.28 26.92 22.07
N GLN A 254 -15.05 25.90 21.67
CA GLN A 254 -15.09 24.62 22.39
C GLN A 254 -13.75 23.87 22.33
N LEU A 255 -13.06 23.90 21.20
CA LEU A 255 -11.77 23.23 20.98
C LEU A 255 -10.65 23.96 21.74
N GLU A 256 -10.65 25.29 21.74
CA GLU A 256 -9.76 26.12 22.55
C GLU A 256 -9.96 25.84 24.05
N ASN A 257 -11.20 25.85 24.55
CA ASN A 257 -11.51 25.50 25.94
C ASN A 257 -11.12 24.04 26.28
N ALA A 258 -11.33 23.09 25.37
CA ALA A 258 -10.87 21.71 25.57
C ALA A 258 -9.34 21.63 25.62
N SER A 259 -8.63 22.45 24.84
CA SER A 259 -7.16 22.50 24.83
C SER A 259 -6.57 23.14 26.09
N THR A 260 -7.21 24.16 26.68
CA THR A 260 -6.77 24.75 27.95
C THR A 260 -7.08 23.83 29.12
N VAL A 261 -8.22 23.14 29.11
CA VAL A 261 -8.53 22.07 30.08
C VAL A 261 -7.55 20.90 29.95
N LEU A 262 -7.17 20.48 28.74
CA LEU A 262 -6.15 19.44 28.53
C LEU A 262 -4.80 19.85 29.10
N LYS A 263 -4.28 21.05 28.78
CA LYS A 263 -3.03 21.56 29.37
C LYS A 263 -3.08 21.60 30.89
N GLY A 264 -4.17 22.11 31.46
CA GLY A 264 -4.37 22.13 32.92
C GLY A 264 -4.60 20.75 33.57
N LEU A 265 -4.81 19.69 32.77
CA LEU A 265 -4.79 18.29 33.22
C LEU A 265 -3.40 17.66 33.03
N GLU A 266 -2.67 17.99 31.96
CA GLU A 266 -1.29 17.58 31.72
C GLU A 266 -0.35 18.15 32.80
N GLU A 267 -0.53 19.41 33.19
CA GLU A 267 0.14 20.05 34.33
C GLU A 267 -0.17 19.33 35.66
N LYS A 268 -1.42 18.90 35.87
CA LYS A 268 -1.79 18.11 37.07
C LYS A 268 -1.22 16.69 37.04
N ILE A 269 -1.12 16.08 35.86
CA ILE A 269 -0.54 14.75 35.67
C ILE A 269 0.98 14.77 35.85
N THR A 270 1.67 15.83 35.41
CA THR A 270 3.11 16.01 35.67
C THR A 270 3.37 16.26 37.14
N LEU A 271 2.67 17.21 37.78
CA LEU A 271 2.76 17.43 39.23
C LEU A 271 2.44 16.15 40.04
N ALA A 272 1.46 15.35 39.64
CA ALA A 272 1.14 14.07 40.28
C ALA A 272 2.21 12.99 40.05
N LYS A 273 2.87 12.96 38.88
CA LYS A 273 4.01 12.07 38.61
C LYS A 273 5.24 12.46 39.43
N ASP A 274 5.53 13.75 39.52
CA ASP A 274 6.66 14.25 40.30
C ASP A 274 6.47 13.96 41.79
N ALA A 275 5.25 14.21 42.31
CA ALA A 275 4.87 13.85 43.68
C ALA A 275 4.91 12.33 43.92
N LEU A 276 4.49 11.51 42.95
CA LEU A 276 4.60 10.04 43.02
C LEU A 276 6.07 9.60 43.02
N GLN A 277 6.93 10.21 42.21
CA GLN A 277 8.36 9.90 42.17
C GLN A 277 9.06 10.25 43.48
N VAL A 278 8.74 11.39 44.11
CA VAL A 278 9.24 11.74 45.44
C VAL A 278 8.75 10.75 46.49
N ASN A 279 7.45 10.41 46.49
CA ASN A 279 6.87 9.44 47.42
C ASN A 279 7.43 8.02 47.21
N GLU A 280 7.75 7.62 45.97
CA GLU A 280 8.48 6.37 45.69
C GLU A 280 9.92 6.41 46.23
N GLN A 281 10.62 7.55 46.15
CA GLN A 281 11.96 7.70 46.72
C GLN A 281 11.93 7.64 48.26
N GLU A 282 10.97 8.33 48.90
CA GLU A 282 10.73 8.22 50.34
C GLU A 282 10.32 6.80 50.76
N TYR A 283 9.46 6.14 49.99
CA TYR A 283 9.07 4.75 50.27
C TYR A 283 10.26 3.80 50.14
N ARG A 284 11.12 3.97 49.14
CA ARG A 284 12.35 3.16 48.97
C ARG A 284 13.32 3.38 50.13
N SER A 285 13.65 4.62 50.48
CA SER A 285 14.57 4.89 51.60
C SER A 285 14.02 4.38 52.93
N ARG A 286 12.74 4.59 53.20
CA ARG A 286 12.06 4.11 54.42
C ARG A 286 11.88 2.58 54.44
N SER A 287 11.79 1.93 53.27
CA SER A 287 11.82 0.48 53.13
C SER A 287 13.22 -0.09 53.35
N GLU A 288 14.28 0.59 52.89
CA GLU A 288 15.66 0.23 53.24
C GLU A 288 15.95 0.40 54.73
N GLU A 289 15.49 1.49 55.36
CA GLU A 289 15.56 1.67 56.82
C GLU A 289 14.80 0.55 57.55
N LEU A 290 13.58 0.24 57.12
CA LEU A 290 12.79 -0.86 57.68
C LEU A 290 13.48 -2.21 57.47
N PHE A 291 14.17 -2.43 56.34
CA PHE A 291 14.94 -3.64 56.07
C PHE A 291 16.18 -3.73 56.97
N LYS A 292 16.93 -2.63 57.14
CA LYS A 292 18.06 -2.54 58.09
C LYS A 292 17.58 -2.87 59.51
N VAL A 293 16.53 -2.18 60.00
CA VAL A 293 15.94 -2.40 61.34
C VAL A 293 15.36 -3.81 61.49
N ARG A 294 14.79 -4.42 60.45
CA ARG A 294 14.35 -5.83 60.46
C ARG A 294 15.53 -6.80 60.53
N SER A 295 16.60 -6.56 59.75
CA SER A 295 17.82 -7.36 59.76
C SER A 295 18.51 -7.29 61.12
N ASP A 296 18.69 -6.08 61.68
CA ASP A 296 19.21 -5.87 63.03
C ASP A 296 18.33 -6.56 64.09
N LYS A 297 17.00 -6.48 63.97
CA LYS A 297 16.07 -7.19 64.86
C LYS A 297 16.18 -8.70 64.71
N GLU A 298 16.38 -9.26 63.52
CA GLU A 298 16.63 -10.69 63.32
C GLU A 298 17.98 -11.12 63.90
N ILE A 299 19.04 -10.33 63.70
CA ILE A 299 20.37 -10.57 64.29
C ILE A 299 20.26 -10.57 65.82
N LYS A 300 19.63 -9.55 66.42
CA LYS A 300 19.41 -9.46 67.87
C LYS A 300 18.48 -10.56 68.40
N ASN A 301 17.49 -11.00 67.62
CA ASN A 301 16.67 -12.16 67.98
C ASN A 301 17.46 -13.48 67.92
N ARG A 302 18.35 -13.67 66.92
CA ARG A 302 19.23 -14.86 66.84
C ARG A 302 20.26 -14.86 67.96
N GLU A 303 20.88 -13.71 68.27
CA GLU A 303 21.72 -13.54 69.46
C GLU A 303 20.97 -13.89 70.76
N LYS A 304 19.73 -13.39 70.90
CA LYS A 304 18.86 -13.69 72.04
C LYS A 304 18.53 -15.18 72.13
N GLN A 305 18.14 -15.82 71.02
CA GLN A 305 17.85 -17.26 70.97
C GLN A 305 19.09 -18.09 71.35
N LEU A 306 20.26 -17.78 70.78
CA LEU A 306 21.52 -18.44 71.11
C LEU A 306 21.90 -18.24 72.60
N SER A 307 21.57 -17.08 73.18
CA SER A 307 21.77 -16.79 74.60
C SER A 307 20.76 -17.53 75.50
N GLU A 308 19.50 -17.66 75.08
CA GLU A 308 18.48 -18.45 75.78
C GLU A 308 18.75 -19.96 75.70
N GLU A 309 19.31 -20.45 74.58
CA GLU A 309 19.78 -21.83 74.41
C GLU A 309 21.02 -22.10 75.27
N ARG A 310 22.02 -21.19 75.27
CA ARG A 310 23.15 -21.27 76.22
C ARG A 310 22.67 -21.23 77.68
N LYS A 311 21.65 -20.43 78.01
CA LYS A 311 21.06 -20.40 79.35
C LYS A 311 20.36 -21.71 79.70
N LYS A 312 19.65 -22.34 78.74
CA LYS A 312 19.05 -23.68 78.91
C LYS A 312 20.13 -24.76 79.08
N GLU A 313 21.20 -24.74 78.27
CA GLU A 313 22.35 -25.64 78.47
C GLU A 313 22.97 -25.48 79.86
N LEU A 314 23.20 -24.24 80.29
CA LEU A 314 23.79 -23.95 81.59
C LEU A 314 22.89 -24.41 82.74
N LEU A 315 21.56 -24.24 82.64
CA LEU A 315 20.60 -24.80 83.60
C LEU A 315 20.55 -26.34 83.59
N VAL A 316 20.76 -26.99 82.45
CA VAL A 316 20.88 -28.46 82.35
C VAL A 316 22.20 -28.94 82.96
N LYS A 317 23.31 -28.24 82.71
CA LYS A 317 24.63 -28.49 83.31
C LYS A 317 24.58 -28.26 84.83
N GLU A 318 23.94 -27.21 85.30
CA GLU A 318 23.71 -26.91 86.72
C GLU A 318 22.90 -28.02 87.41
N LYS A 319 21.76 -28.45 86.84
CA LYS A 319 20.99 -29.58 87.38
C LYS A 319 21.79 -30.88 87.41
N ARG A 320 22.60 -31.14 86.38
CA ARG A 320 23.48 -32.31 86.31
C ARG A 320 24.58 -32.27 87.39
N TRP A 321 25.19 -31.11 87.62
CA TRP A 321 26.14 -30.91 88.71
C TRP A 321 25.49 -31.01 90.09
N GLN A 322 24.26 -30.53 90.28
CA GLN A 322 23.49 -30.73 91.52
C GLN A 322 23.22 -32.23 91.76
N GLN A 323 22.93 -33.01 90.71
CA GLN A 323 22.79 -34.47 90.79
C GLN A 323 24.11 -35.18 91.10
N GLU A 324 25.22 -34.82 90.44
CA GLU A 324 26.55 -35.38 90.73
C GLU A 324 27.00 -35.07 92.18
N VAL A 325 26.72 -33.86 92.70
CA VAL A 325 26.99 -33.50 94.09
C VAL A 325 26.10 -34.29 95.07
N ALA A 326 24.84 -34.57 94.72
CA ALA A 326 23.97 -35.44 95.51
C ALA A 326 24.47 -36.89 95.54
N GLU A 327 24.88 -37.45 94.39
CA GLU A 327 25.45 -38.80 94.34
C GLU A 327 26.79 -38.89 95.10
N LEU A 328 27.68 -37.90 94.93
CA LEU A 328 28.96 -37.85 95.64
C LEU A 328 28.79 -37.68 97.15
N THR A 329 27.75 -36.97 97.62
CA THR A 329 27.46 -36.89 99.06
C THR A 329 26.88 -38.21 99.61
N VAL A 330 26.04 -38.92 98.85
CA VAL A 330 25.59 -40.27 99.21
C VAL A 330 26.75 -41.28 99.23
N GLN A 331 27.66 -41.23 98.26
CA GLN A 331 28.87 -42.05 98.25
C GLN A 331 29.82 -41.71 99.42
N ARG A 332 29.97 -40.43 99.76
CA ARG A 332 30.75 -39.98 100.92
C ARG A 332 30.16 -40.46 102.24
N LEU A 333 28.83 -40.50 102.39
CA LEU A 333 28.15 -41.06 103.56
C LEU A 333 28.37 -42.58 103.67
N LYS A 334 28.26 -43.34 102.57
CA LYS A 334 28.57 -44.79 102.56
C LYS A 334 30.03 -45.08 102.96
N ARG A 335 30.98 -44.36 102.37
CA ARG A 335 32.41 -44.46 102.74
C ARG A 335 32.70 -44.05 104.18
N ALA A 336 31.91 -43.16 104.77
CA ALA A 336 32.03 -42.80 106.18
C ALA A 336 31.55 -43.91 107.13
N SER A 337 30.48 -44.65 106.79
CA SER A 337 30.11 -45.87 107.53
C SER A 337 31.17 -46.98 107.39
N GLU A 338 31.64 -47.24 106.18
CA GLU A 338 32.68 -48.25 105.89
C GLU A 338 33.97 -47.98 106.68
N LEU A 339 34.39 -46.70 106.79
CA LEU A 339 35.53 -46.28 107.62
C LEU A 339 35.34 -46.52 109.12
N ASN A 340 34.12 -46.39 109.65
CA ASN A 340 33.83 -46.64 111.06
C ASN A 340 33.86 -48.13 111.40
N ASP A 341 33.35 -48.99 110.51
CA ASP A 341 33.40 -50.44 110.72
C ASP A 341 34.82 -51.00 110.50
N LEU A 342 35.62 -50.39 109.61
CA LEU A 342 37.06 -50.67 109.52
C LEU A 342 37.82 -50.24 110.77
N ARG A 343 37.52 -49.07 111.36
CA ARG A 343 38.12 -48.63 112.63
C ARG A 343 37.84 -49.59 113.79
N LYS A 344 36.60 -50.09 113.92
CA LYS A 344 36.27 -51.11 114.93
C LYS A 344 37.06 -52.41 114.75
N LYS A 345 37.29 -52.84 113.50
CA LYS A 345 38.11 -54.03 113.20
C LYS A 345 39.59 -53.79 113.52
N GLN A 346 40.13 -52.63 113.17
CA GLN A 346 41.49 -52.23 113.49
C GLN A 346 41.74 -52.22 115.01
N GLN A 347 40.82 -51.63 115.79
CA GLN A 347 40.97 -51.49 117.24
C GLN A 347 41.00 -52.85 117.98
N ASN A 348 40.28 -53.86 117.47
CA ASN A 348 40.39 -55.23 117.98
C ASN A 348 41.76 -55.86 117.63
N SER A 349 42.20 -55.74 116.38
CA SER A 349 43.50 -56.29 115.95
C SER A 349 44.70 -55.63 116.63
N GLU A 350 44.58 -54.37 117.07
CA GLU A 350 45.60 -53.69 117.88
C GLU A 350 45.71 -54.26 119.31
N GLN A 351 44.61 -54.79 119.89
CA GLN A 351 44.65 -55.51 121.16
C GLN A 351 45.32 -56.89 121.02
N ASP A 352 45.02 -57.63 119.96
CA ASP A 352 45.68 -58.92 119.68
C ASP A 352 47.19 -58.75 119.46
N LEU A 353 47.61 -57.66 118.79
CA LEU A 353 49.01 -57.35 118.52
C LEU A 353 49.81 -57.08 119.80
N ALA A 354 49.22 -56.37 120.78
CA ALA A 354 49.87 -56.09 122.06
C ALA A 354 50.20 -57.38 122.85
N ILE A 355 49.34 -58.39 122.79
CA ILE A 355 49.55 -59.70 123.42
C ILE A 355 50.68 -60.48 122.74
N LEU A 356 50.81 -60.37 121.42
CA LEU A 356 51.90 -60.98 120.64
C LEU A 356 53.25 -60.26 120.85
N GLU A 357 53.26 -58.94 121.00
CA GLU A 357 54.48 -58.16 121.27
C GLU A 357 55.11 -58.47 122.63
N ALA A 358 54.29 -58.71 123.66
CA ALA A 358 54.76 -59.13 124.98
C ALA A 358 55.53 -60.48 124.92
N ASN A 359 54.99 -61.45 124.17
CA ASN A 359 55.66 -62.72 123.91
C ASN A 359 56.97 -62.54 123.13
N ARG A 360 57.00 -61.62 122.16
CA ARG A 360 58.19 -61.30 121.36
C ARG A 360 59.33 -60.70 122.19
N GLN A 361 59.02 -59.80 123.14
CA GLN A 361 60.04 -59.21 124.02
C GLN A 361 60.67 -60.24 124.98
N ALA A 362 59.86 -61.15 125.55
CA ALA A 362 60.34 -62.20 126.45
C ALA A 362 61.40 -63.09 125.77
N GLN A 363 61.14 -63.58 124.55
CA GLN A 363 62.09 -64.42 123.82
C GLN A 363 63.37 -63.68 123.43
N LYS A 364 63.28 -62.39 123.07
CA LYS A 364 64.43 -61.57 122.68
C LYS A 364 65.44 -61.37 123.82
N SER A 365 65.00 -61.44 125.08
CA SER A 365 65.85 -61.25 126.26
C SER A 365 66.88 -62.36 126.52
N LYS A 366 66.61 -63.61 126.12
CA LYS A 366 67.51 -64.76 126.37
C LYS A 366 68.48 -65.06 125.23
N VAL A 367 68.19 -64.63 124.00
CA VAL A 367 69.16 -64.77 122.89
C VAL A 367 70.40 -63.90 123.15
N LEU A 368 70.20 -62.70 123.70
CA LEU A 368 71.28 -61.79 124.13
C LEU A 368 72.24 -62.38 125.19
N LEU A 369 71.81 -63.38 125.97
CA LEU A 369 72.69 -64.09 126.90
C LEU A 369 73.62 -65.09 126.18
N GLY A 370 73.15 -65.73 125.12
CA GLY A 370 73.98 -66.64 124.30
C GLY A 370 75.06 -65.90 123.51
N GLU A 371 74.76 -64.69 123.04
CA GLU A 371 75.72 -63.86 122.29
C GLU A 371 76.86 -63.32 123.20
N ALA A 372 76.62 -63.20 124.51
CA ALA A 372 77.60 -62.68 125.47
C ALA A 372 78.72 -63.69 125.83
N GLU A 373 78.44 -64.99 125.88
CA GLU A 373 79.47 -66.01 126.19
C GLU A 373 80.42 -66.25 125.00
N VAL A 374 79.92 -66.13 123.77
CA VAL A 374 80.72 -66.23 122.54
C VAL A 374 81.75 -65.08 122.44
N ALA A 375 81.50 -63.93 123.05
CA ALA A 375 82.48 -62.85 123.15
C ALA A 375 83.71 -63.23 124.01
N LYS A 376 83.50 -63.92 125.14
CA LYS A 376 84.58 -64.35 126.05
C LYS A 376 85.55 -65.36 125.41
N LEU A 377 85.12 -66.08 124.38
CA LEU A 377 85.98 -66.98 123.60
C LEU A 377 87.06 -66.26 122.78
N ARG A 378 86.94 -64.95 122.52
CA ARG A 378 87.93 -64.20 121.72
C ARG A 378 89.03 -63.53 122.54
N GLU A 379 88.73 -63.05 123.74
CA GLU A 379 89.72 -62.34 124.58
C GLU A 379 90.76 -63.30 125.17
N LYS A 380 90.33 -64.47 125.68
CA LYS A 380 91.25 -65.49 126.20
C LYS A 380 92.15 -66.11 125.11
N GLN A 381 91.78 -65.95 123.83
CA GLN A 381 92.55 -66.41 122.68
C GLN A 381 93.79 -65.54 122.39
N GLN A 382 93.85 -64.30 122.90
CA GLN A 382 94.97 -63.38 122.66
C GLN A 382 96.05 -63.37 123.75
N LEU A 383 95.78 -63.92 124.94
CA LEU A 383 96.70 -63.85 126.08
C LEU A 383 97.70 -65.01 126.12
N THR A 384 97.25 -66.27 126.12
CA THR A 384 98.15 -67.44 126.17
C THR A 384 98.86 -67.72 124.84
N HIS A 385 98.40 -67.15 123.72
CA HIS A 385 99.19 -67.11 122.47
C HIS A 385 100.48 -66.27 122.61
N LYS A 386 100.63 -65.53 123.71
CA LYS A 386 101.84 -64.78 124.06
C LYS A 386 102.82 -65.55 124.96
N GLU A 387 102.37 -66.58 125.67
CA GLU A 387 103.24 -67.53 126.42
C GLU A 387 103.86 -68.61 125.51
N ASN A 388 103.33 -68.71 124.28
CA ASN A 388 103.66 -69.64 123.20
C ASN A 388 105.17 -69.85 122.90
N LEU A 389 106.04 -68.91 123.26
CA LEU A 389 107.42 -68.84 122.71
C LEU A 389 108.55 -68.73 123.73
N ASP A 390 108.28 -68.41 125.00
CA ASP A 390 109.34 -68.25 126.02
C ASP A 390 109.71 -69.55 126.73
N LEU A 391 108.77 -70.48 126.94
CA LEU A 391 109.07 -71.82 127.49
C LEU A 391 109.72 -72.78 126.48
N VAL A 392 109.75 -72.42 125.20
CA VAL A 392 110.38 -73.21 124.11
C VAL A 392 111.91 -73.31 124.24
N ARG A 393 112.52 -72.69 125.28
CA ARG A 393 113.98 -72.61 125.47
C ARG A 393 114.52 -72.89 126.88
N HIS A 394 113.73 -73.45 127.82
CA HIS A 394 114.21 -73.62 129.21
C HIS A 394 114.06 -74.99 129.91
N GLU A 395 113.30 -75.97 129.42
CA GLU A 395 113.30 -77.35 130.00
C GLU A 395 113.87 -78.43 129.05
N ALA A 396 114.42 -78.05 127.90
CA ALA A 396 115.10 -78.99 126.99
C ALA A 396 116.53 -79.39 127.46
N GLN A 397 117.04 -78.79 128.54
CA GLN A 397 118.41 -78.98 129.05
C GLN A 397 118.54 -79.08 130.58
N LEU A 398 117.44 -78.92 131.33
CA LEU A 398 117.37 -79.01 132.80
C LEU A 398 116.06 -79.74 133.13
N HIS A 399 116.00 -80.89 133.83
CA HIS A 399 117.08 -81.66 134.45
C HIS A 399 116.98 -83.15 134.10
N SER A 400 117.83 -83.61 133.16
CA SER A 400 118.19 -85.03 133.04
C SER A 400 118.90 -85.57 134.30
N GLU A 401 119.22 -84.68 135.24
CA GLU A 401 119.90 -84.96 136.50
C GLU A 401 119.00 -84.89 137.76
N ILE A 402 117.67 -84.86 137.60
CA ILE A 402 116.73 -85.28 138.66
C ILE A 402 115.72 -86.28 138.05
N LYS A 403 115.97 -87.60 137.90
CA LYS A 403 117.00 -88.49 138.49
C LYS A 403 116.89 -88.57 140.03
N GLN A 404 117.17 -89.74 140.61
CA GLN A 404 117.31 -89.92 142.07
C GLN A 404 116.14 -89.36 142.92
N ASN A 405 114.96 -90.01 142.90
CA ASN A 405 114.29 -90.59 144.09
C ASN A 405 112.81 -90.94 143.85
N LEU A 406 112.38 -92.12 144.36
CA LEU A 406 110.98 -92.55 144.60
C LEU A 406 110.07 -92.69 143.35
N VAL A 407 109.58 -93.86 142.95
CA VAL A 407 109.70 -95.23 143.48
C VAL A 407 109.11 -95.44 144.91
N ARG A 408 107.80 -95.15 145.10
CA ARG A 408 106.91 -95.76 146.15
C ARG A 408 105.42 -95.26 146.12
N GLN A 409 104.46 -96.21 146.11
CA GLN A 409 103.08 -96.18 146.72
C GLN A 409 101.92 -95.32 146.08
N GLU A 410 100.59 -95.63 146.17
CA GLU A 410 99.76 -96.89 146.19
C GLU A 410 98.18 -96.67 146.19
N ASN A 411 97.40 -97.58 145.55
CA ASN A 411 96.05 -98.20 145.87
C ASN A 411 94.60 -97.54 145.94
N SER A 412 93.59 -98.32 145.45
CA SER A 412 92.15 -98.60 145.91
C SER A 412 90.93 -97.60 145.73
N GLY A 413 89.61 -97.98 145.72
CA GLY A 413 88.84 -99.27 145.55
C GLY A 413 87.28 -99.35 145.91
N GLU A 414 86.43 -100.05 145.10
CA GLU A 414 85.00 -100.59 145.29
C GLU A 414 83.76 -99.64 145.60
N ARG A 415 82.43 -99.97 145.83
CA ARG A 415 81.59 -101.22 146.07
C ARG A 415 80.00 -101.19 145.87
N LYS A 416 79.40 -101.84 144.83
CA LYS A 416 78.07 -102.61 144.73
C LYS A 416 76.70 -101.91 145.15
N VAL A 417 75.41 -102.44 145.24
CA VAL A 417 74.66 -103.75 145.11
C VAL A 417 73.05 -103.64 145.01
N GLN A 418 72.28 -104.70 144.59
CA GLN A 418 70.80 -105.09 144.76
C GLN A 418 69.55 -104.26 144.24
N GLN A 419 68.34 -104.80 143.91
CA GLN A 419 67.90 -106.05 143.19
C GLN A 419 66.37 -106.18 142.76
N THR A 420 66.11 -106.77 141.57
CA THR A 420 64.91 -107.56 141.06
C THR A 420 63.46 -107.01 140.94
N ALA A 421 62.93 -107.01 139.69
CA ALA A 421 61.53 -106.80 139.29
C ALA A 421 61.16 -107.53 137.94
N ARG A 422 59.90 -107.44 137.45
CA ARG A 422 59.34 -108.09 136.21
C ARG A 422 58.14 -107.27 135.64
N LEU A 423 57.50 -107.51 134.46
CA LEU A 423 57.83 -107.75 133.01
C LEU A 423 56.55 -108.30 132.30
N ASP A 424 56.52 -108.35 130.95
CA ASP A 424 55.55 -109.05 130.06
C ASP A 424 54.12 -108.44 129.94
N LYS A 425 53.49 -108.20 128.76
CA LYS A 425 53.76 -108.61 127.36
C LYS A 425 53.46 -107.50 126.30
N LEU A 426 54.37 -107.43 125.32
CA LEU A 426 54.33 -107.06 123.88
C LEU A 426 52.96 -106.77 123.18
N VAL A 427 52.78 -105.90 122.15
CA VAL A 427 53.59 -105.40 120.98
C VAL A 427 53.59 -106.37 119.77
N HIS A 428 53.31 -106.02 118.49
CA HIS A 428 52.68 -104.83 117.84
C HIS A 428 52.40 -105.13 116.32
N LEU A 429 51.20 -104.83 115.80
CA LEU A 429 50.71 -104.96 114.40
C LEU A 429 49.71 -103.78 114.10
N GLU A 430 49.34 -103.34 112.88
CA GLU A 430 49.87 -103.49 111.51
C GLU A 430 49.44 -102.30 110.60
N LYS A 431 49.40 -102.42 109.25
CA LYS A 431 50.20 -101.53 108.37
C LYS A 431 49.71 -101.39 106.90
N GLU A 432 48.42 -101.17 106.63
CA GLU A 432 47.84 -101.46 105.29
C GLU A 432 47.08 -100.31 104.56
N LEU A 433 47.08 -100.36 103.21
CA LEU A 433 46.30 -99.61 102.19
C LEU A 433 46.55 -98.10 101.93
N SER A 434 46.94 -97.76 100.68
CA SER A 434 47.21 -96.34 100.27
C SER A 434 47.28 -95.99 98.75
N ALA A 435 46.84 -96.84 97.80
CA ALA A 435 47.48 -96.87 96.46
C ALA A 435 46.62 -97.05 95.16
N GLN A 436 45.57 -96.27 94.86
CA GLN A 436 44.82 -96.41 93.56
C GLN A 436 44.40 -95.10 92.83
N CYS A 437 45.09 -94.84 91.70
CA CYS A 437 44.71 -94.28 90.38
C CYS A 437 43.73 -93.08 90.22
N LEU A 438 43.92 -92.05 89.35
CA LEU A 438 44.86 -91.73 88.25
C LEU A 438 44.56 -92.21 86.80
N GLU A 439 43.31 -92.44 86.35
CA GLU A 439 43.08 -93.16 85.07
C GLU A 439 42.24 -92.48 83.94
N LYS A 440 41.33 -91.51 84.19
CA LYS A 440 40.17 -91.26 83.28
C LYS A 440 40.11 -89.92 82.49
N GLN A 441 41.19 -89.44 81.87
CA GLN A 441 41.20 -88.07 81.29
C GLN A 441 40.99 -87.92 79.74
N ASN A 442 41.12 -88.96 78.92
CA ASN A 442 41.47 -88.77 77.49
C ASN A 442 40.35 -88.81 76.42
N HIS A 443 39.07 -88.98 76.75
CA HIS A 443 38.06 -89.43 75.75
C HIS A 443 37.19 -88.33 75.08
N LEU A 444 37.43 -87.03 75.32
CA LEU A 444 36.43 -85.99 75.01
C LEU A 444 36.56 -85.27 73.65
N ASN A 445 37.70 -85.39 72.94
CA ASN A 445 38.11 -84.36 71.96
C ASN A 445 37.75 -84.60 70.47
N GLU A 446 37.21 -85.75 70.07
CA GLU A 446 37.04 -86.08 68.63
C GLU A 446 35.71 -85.61 68.01
N VAL A 447 34.66 -85.42 68.81
CA VAL A 447 33.26 -85.37 68.32
C VAL A 447 32.90 -84.05 67.62
N THR A 448 33.51 -82.92 67.99
CA THR A 448 33.06 -81.58 67.57
C THR A 448 33.25 -81.28 66.08
N LYS A 449 34.06 -82.04 65.34
CA LYS A 449 34.38 -81.77 63.93
C LYS A 449 33.26 -82.11 62.93
N ILE A 450 32.22 -82.84 63.34
CA ILE A 450 31.18 -83.38 62.45
C ILE A 450 30.06 -82.35 62.14
N ILE A 451 29.98 -81.26 62.91
CA ILE A 451 28.81 -80.36 62.91
C ILE A 451 28.80 -79.37 61.73
N ASP A 452 29.96 -79.01 61.17
CA ASP A 452 30.04 -77.95 60.16
C ASP A 452 29.47 -78.36 58.78
N ASP A 453 29.66 -79.62 58.35
CA ASP A 453 29.22 -80.10 57.03
C ASP A 453 27.69 -80.06 56.83
N GLN A 454 26.90 -80.23 57.91
CA GLN A 454 25.44 -80.33 57.80
C GLN A 454 24.76 -78.98 57.47
N ARG A 455 25.44 -77.84 57.65
CA ARG A 455 24.85 -76.52 57.33
C ARG A 455 24.80 -76.21 55.85
N ALA A 456 25.69 -76.80 55.04
CA ALA A 456 25.78 -76.48 53.60
C ALA A 456 24.61 -77.02 52.76
N SER A 457 23.95 -78.10 53.19
CA SER A 457 22.86 -78.74 52.45
C SER A 457 21.52 -78.00 52.56
N PHE A 458 21.28 -77.28 53.66
CA PHE A 458 20.00 -76.63 53.96
C PHE A 458 19.64 -75.52 52.94
N HIS A 459 20.60 -74.65 52.63
CA HIS A 459 20.42 -73.56 51.64
C HIS A 459 20.13 -74.03 50.20
N ALA A 460 20.36 -75.30 49.87
CA ALA A 460 20.04 -75.85 48.55
C ALA A 460 18.55 -76.17 48.35
N LEU A 461 17.76 -76.22 49.44
CA LEU A 461 16.34 -76.57 49.41
C LEU A 461 15.41 -75.36 49.49
N GLU A 462 15.64 -74.43 50.42
CA GLU A 462 14.79 -73.22 50.61
C GLU A 462 14.57 -72.46 49.30
N LYS A 463 15.65 -72.24 48.54
CA LYS A 463 15.64 -71.46 47.30
C LYS A 463 14.76 -72.05 46.19
N LYS A 464 14.41 -73.34 46.25
CA LYS A 464 13.51 -74.00 45.29
C LYS A 464 12.03 -74.01 45.71
N VAL A 465 11.71 -73.54 46.92
CA VAL A 465 10.35 -73.57 47.46
C VAL A 465 9.64 -72.24 47.23
N GLU A 466 10.28 -71.10 47.54
CA GLU A 466 9.63 -69.79 47.40
C GLU A 466 9.48 -69.34 45.93
N GLU A 467 10.35 -69.80 45.03
CA GLU A 467 10.18 -69.64 43.57
C GLU A 467 8.86 -70.26 43.05
N ARG A 468 8.22 -71.18 43.81
CA ARG A 468 6.87 -71.69 43.52
C ARG A 468 5.74 -70.88 44.17
N ILE A 469 5.99 -70.13 45.24
CA ILE A 469 5.00 -69.25 45.86
C ILE A 469 4.74 -68.04 44.96
N ALA A 470 5.80 -67.49 44.35
CA ALA A 470 5.75 -66.36 43.42
C ALA A 470 4.76 -66.54 42.25
N LEU A 471 4.48 -67.78 41.83
CA LEU A 471 3.58 -68.08 40.70
C LEU A 471 2.10 -68.25 41.11
N ILE A 472 1.80 -68.48 42.40
CA ILE A 472 0.47 -68.90 42.85
C ILE A 472 -0.40 -67.71 43.30
N GLN A 473 0.17 -66.71 43.98
CA GLN A 473 -0.59 -65.50 44.33
C GLN A 473 -0.61 -64.42 43.23
N GLN A 474 0.15 -64.60 42.14
CA GLN A 474 0.01 -63.85 40.88
C GLN A 474 -1.38 -64.03 40.20
N ARG A 475 -2.26 -64.84 40.79
CA ARG A 475 -3.67 -65.05 40.38
C ARG A 475 -4.68 -64.86 41.50
N GLN A 476 -4.26 -64.61 42.74
CA GLN A 476 -5.11 -64.80 43.93
C GLN A 476 -5.62 -63.50 44.57
N ASN A 477 -5.44 -62.34 43.94
CA ASN A 477 -6.27 -61.15 44.17
C ASN A 477 -6.07 -60.05 43.11
N SER A 478 -5.52 -60.33 41.92
CA SER A 478 -6.37 -60.52 40.73
C SER A 478 -7.67 -59.69 40.68
N ILE A 479 -8.63 -59.90 41.60
CA ILE A 479 -9.94 -59.25 41.61
C ILE A 479 -10.21 -58.40 42.87
N ASP A 480 -9.15 -57.85 43.50
CA ASP A 480 -9.26 -56.53 44.17
C ASP A 480 -9.68 -55.41 43.17
N LEU A 481 -9.61 -55.73 41.86
CA LEU A 481 -10.17 -55.10 40.65
C LEU A 481 -11.65 -54.63 40.72
N MET A 482 -12.34 -54.80 41.85
CA MET A 482 -13.70 -54.25 42.09
C MET A 482 -13.87 -53.58 43.46
N VAL A 483 -12.86 -53.53 44.32
CA VAL A 483 -13.04 -53.21 45.76
C VAL A 483 -12.99 -51.70 46.07
N GLN A 484 -12.30 -50.88 45.26
CA GLN A 484 -12.14 -49.44 45.57
C GLN A 484 -12.43 -48.44 44.43
N GLU A 485 -12.06 -48.71 43.16
CA GLU A 485 -12.13 -47.70 42.07
C GLU A 485 -13.56 -47.34 41.56
N MET A 486 -14.62 -47.74 42.26
CA MET A 486 -15.98 -47.20 42.08
C MET A 486 -16.67 -46.78 43.40
N ASN A 487 -15.96 -46.76 44.53
CA ASN A 487 -16.48 -46.24 45.81
C ASN A 487 -16.31 -44.71 45.96
N GLU A 488 -16.10 -43.99 44.85
CA GLU A 488 -16.11 -42.51 44.75
C GLU A 488 -17.06 -42.03 43.63
N ALA A 489 -18.28 -42.58 43.59
CA ALA A 489 -19.39 -42.14 42.73
C ALA A 489 -20.74 -42.22 43.46
#